data_AF-A0A6N2T4P8-F1
#
_entry.id   AF-A0A6N2T4P8-F1
#
_cell.length_a   1.000
_cell.length_b   1.000
_cell.length_c   1.000
_cell.angle_alpha   90.00
_cell.angle_beta   90.00
_cell.angle_gamma   90.00
#
_symmetry.space_group_name_H-M   'P 1'
#
loop_
_entity.id
_entity.type
_entity.pdbx_description
1 polymer ?
#
loop_
_entity_poly.entity_id
_entity_poly.type
_entity_poly.pdbx_seq_one_letter_code
_entity_poly.pdbx_strand_id
1 'polypeptide(L)'
;MIFKQWYDNKNFIVPLNLDMERTKDMKKKYIIIITIILLGVISFFYYEKMHTETFLNLPKAKEVASIQIKNEIENRQCNQEEINMLLQELSEYKLTNKKSVQDIPLTDKFSTIIITLRDSSSITLYKYQDDGHKMIEIPYQGIYQSGIQ
;
A
#
# COMPACT_ATOMS: atom_id res chain seq x y z
N MET A 1 73.71 -2.41 -26.85
CA MET A 1 73.12 -1.07 -26.61
C MET A 1 71.59 -1.07 -26.56
N ILE A 2 70.89 -2.17 -26.90
CA ILE A 2 69.41 -2.24 -26.93
C ILE A 2 68.79 -2.54 -25.54
N PHE A 3 69.50 -3.29 -24.68
CA PHE A 3 69.00 -3.67 -23.35
C PHE A 3 68.86 -2.50 -22.36
N LYS A 4 69.72 -1.48 -22.48
CA LYS A 4 69.67 -0.28 -21.62
C LYS A 4 68.43 0.58 -21.93
N GLN A 5 68.08 0.68 -23.21
CA GLN A 5 66.91 1.42 -23.68
C GLN A 5 65.58 0.75 -23.28
N TRP A 6 65.58 -0.58 -23.12
CA TRP A 6 64.42 -1.32 -22.61
C TRP A 6 64.23 -1.20 -21.09
N TYR A 7 65.33 -1.17 -20.32
CA TYR A 7 65.28 -0.98 -18.86
C TYR A 7 64.83 0.43 -18.47
N ASP A 8 65.30 1.46 -19.17
CA ASP A 8 64.91 2.85 -18.92
C ASP A 8 63.45 3.14 -19.30
N ASN A 9 62.86 2.37 -20.24
CA ASN A 9 61.46 2.51 -20.66
C ASN A 9 60.45 1.87 -19.69
N LYS A 10 60.90 1.08 -18.69
CA LYS A 10 60.03 0.55 -17.63
C LYS A 10 59.92 1.45 -16.42
N ASN A 11 60.75 2.50 -16.33
CA ASN A 11 60.64 3.54 -15.32
C ASN A 11 59.75 4.69 -15.81
N PHE A 12 58.62 4.38 -16.45
CA PHE A 12 57.55 5.36 -16.61
C PHE A 12 56.94 5.59 -15.22
N ILE A 13 57.61 6.43 -14.44
CA ILE A 13 57.11 6.94 -13.18
C ILE A 13 55.92 7.81 -13.56
N VAL A 14 54.71 7.24 -13.48
CA VAL A 14 53.50 8.05 -13.46
C VAL A 14 53.68 9.01 -12.28
N PRO A 15 53.68 10.33 -12.51
CA PRO A 15 53.97 11.25 -11.42
C PRO A 15 52.88 11.08 -10.37
N LEU A 16 53.29 10.83 -9.11
CA LEU A 16 52.39 10.54 -7.99
C LEU A 16 51.22 11.53 -7.88
N ASN A 17 51.44 12.79 -8.27
CA ASN A 17 50.43 13.83 -8.33
C ASN A 17 49.30 13.56 -9.34
N LEU A 18 49.59 12.97 -10.50
CA LEU A 18 48.59 12.58 -11.50
C LEU A 18 47.73 11.41 -11.02
N ASP A 19 48.31 10.43 -10.35
CA ASP A 19 47.55 9.32 -9.75
C ASP A 19 46.72 9.77 -8.54
N MET A 20 47.26 10.68 -7.72
CA MET A 20 46.51 11.30 -6.61
C MET A 20 45.34 12.17 -7.11
N GLU A 21 45.53 12.96 -8.18
CA GLU A 21 44.45 13.75 -8.78
C GLU A 21 43.40 12.87 -9.45
N ARG A 22 43.81 11.82 -10.19
CA ARG A 22 42.87 10.85 -10.79
C ARG A 22 42.07 10.11 -9.73
N THR A 23 42.70 9.63 -8.66
CA THR A 23 41.98 8.93 -7.59
C THR A 23 41.02 9.86 -6.84
N LYS A 24 41.36 11.14 -6.68
CA LYS A 24 40.48 12.15 -6.08
C LYS A 24 39.26 12.45 -6.97
N ASP A 25 39.46 12.57 -8.28
CA ASP A 25 38.37 12.76 -9.25
C ASP A 25 37.45 11.53 -9.34
N MET A 26 38.04 10.32 -9.35
CA MET A 26 37.30 9.06 -9.32
C MET A 26 36.46 8.90 -8.03
N LYS A 27 37.03 9.26 -6.87
CA LYS A 27 36.30 9.26 -5.58
C LYS A 27 35.14 10.25 -5.59
N LYS A 28 35.32 11.46 -6.17
CA LYS A 28 34.27 12.48 -6.28
C LYS A 28 33.10 12.01 -7.16
N LYS A 29 33.40 11.37 -8.30
CA LYS A 29 32.38 10.78 -9.19
C LYS A 29 31.60 9.66 -8.50
N TYR A 30 32.30 8.80 -7.73
CA TYR A 30 31.66 7.72 -6.99
C TYR A 30 30.70 8.22 -5.91
N ILE A 31 31.10 9.27 -5.16
CA ILE A 31 30.22 9.92 -4.17
C ILE A 31 28.96 10.48 -4.83
N ILE A 32 29.08 11.14 -5.99
CA ILE A 32 27.92 11.68 -6.72
C ILE A 32 26.95 10.57 -7.15
N ILE A 33 27.46 9.45 -7.67
CA ILE A 33 26.63 8.31 -8.09
C ILE A 33 25.90 7.70 -6.89
N ILE A 34 26.58 7.50 -5.76
CA ILE A 34 25.96 6.98 -4.54
C ILE A 34 24.85 7.92 -4.04
N THR A 35 25.06 9.23 -4.08
CA THR A 35 24.03 10.20 -3.68
C THR A 35 22.80 10.14 -4.59
N ILE A 36 22.98 9.98 -5.90
CA ILE A 36 21.86 9.84 -6.85
C ILE A 36 21.08 8.54 -6.58
N ILE A 37 21.78 7.44 -6.31
CA ILE A 37 21.13 6.16 -5.96
C ILE A 37 20.35 6.30 -4.66
N LEU A 38 20.93 6.91 -3.62
CA LEU A 38 20.26 7.15 -2.34
C LEU A 38 18.99 8.00 -2.52
N LEU A 39 19.06 9.07 -3.32
CA LEU A 39 17.90 9.90 -3.62
C LEU A 39 16.82 9.10 -4.38
N GLY A 40 17.21 8.26 -5.33
CA GLY A 40 16.28 7.40 -6.06
C GLY A 40 15.58 6.37 -5.16
N VAL A 41 16.31 5.75 -4.24
CA VAL A 41 15.76 4.79 -3.27
C VAL A 41 14.78 5.48 -2.31
N ILE A 42 15.14 6.67 -1.80
CA ILE A 42 14.24 7.46 -0.95
C ILE A 42 12.97 7.82 -1.73
N SER A 43 13.11 8.37 -2.95
CA SER A 43 11.95 8.67 -3.79
C SER A 43 11.07 7.44 -4.03
N PHE A 44 11.64 6.27 -4.32
CA PHE A 44 10.89 5.02 -4.54
C PHE A 44 10.04 4.64 -3.31
N PHE A 45 10.62 4.65 -2.11
CA PHE A 45 9.87 4.40 -0.88
C PHE A 45 8.79 5.46 -0.60
N TYR A 46 9.03 6.72 -0.97
CA TYR A 46 8.02 7.79 -0.87
C TYR A 46 6.88 7.60 -1.87
N TYR A 47 7.17 7.15 -3.10
CA TYR A 47 6.17 6.87 -4.13
C TYR A 47 5.23 5.75 -3.69
N GLU A 48 5.76 4.65 -3.16
CA GLU A 48 4.95 3.50 -2.72
C GLU A 48 3.97 3.89 -1.60
N LYS A 49 4.42 4.72 -0.65
CA LYS A 49 3.59 5.21 0.46
C LYS A 49 2.43 6.10 0.00
N MET A 50 2.59 6.86 -1.09
CA MET A 50 1.61 7.88 -1.51
C MET A 50 0.43 7.31 -2.31
N HIS A 51 0.51 6.08 -2.82
CA HIS A 51 -0.50 5.49 -3.72
C HIS A 51 -1.52 4.56 -3.04
N THR A 52 -1.58 4.53 -1.71
CA THR A 52 -2.38 3.54 -0.96
C THR A 52 -3.64 4.13 -0.32
N GLU A 53 -4.32 5.06 -0.99
CA GLU A 53 -5.71 5.39 -0.64
C GLU A 53 -6.67 4.50 -1.44
N THR A 54 -6.68 3.21 -1.13
CA THR A 54 -7.64 2.28 -1.70
C THR A 54 -8.93 2.34 -0.90
N PHE A 55 -9.98 2.88 -1.52
CA PHE A 55 -11.32 2.88 -0.96
C PHE A 55 -11.98 1.52 -1.11
N LEU A 56 -13.03 1.29 -0.31
CA LEU A 56 -13.88 0.12 -0.43
C LEU A 56 -14.52 0.07 -1.84
N ASN A 57 -14.33 -1.02 -2.58
CA ASN A 57 -14.94 -1.18 -3.89
C ASN A 57 -16.41 -1.58 -3.74
N LEU A 58 -17.29 -0.58 -3.70
CA LEU A 58 -18.72 -0.77 -3.50
C LEU A 58 -19.47 -0.85 -4.85
N PRO A 59 -20.52 -1.69 -4.92
CA PRO A 59 -21.41 -1.72 -6.08
C PRO A 59 -22.19 -0.40 -6.18
N LYS A 60 -22.62 -0.04 -7.39
CA LYS A 60 -23.48 1.14 -7.57
C LYS A 60 -24.87 0.84 -7.01
N ALA A 61 -25.56 1.84 -6.46
CA ALA A 61 -26.91 1.66 -5.92
C ALA A 61 -27.90 1.00 -6.90
N LYS A 62 -27.75 1.24 -8.20
CA LYS A 62 -28.55 0.61 -9.27
C LYS A 62 -28.31 -0.90 -9.44
N GLU A 63 -27.13 -1.38 -9.05
CA GLU A 63 -26.72 -2.80 -9.13
C GLU A 63 -27.14 -3.58 -7.90
N VAL A 64 -27.44 -2.88 -6.79
CA VAL A 64 -27.92 -3.49 -5.55
C VAL A 64 -29.39 -3.89 -5.71
N ALA A 65 -29.70 -5.13 -5.33
CA ALA A 65 -31.05 -5.66 -5.22
C ALA A 65 -31.59 -5.51 -3.80
N SER A 66 -30.77 -5.83 -2.79
CA SER A 66 -31.12 -5.67 -1.38
C SER A 66 -29.88 -5.62 -0.50
N ILE A 67 -30.04 -5.05 0.70
CA ILE A 67 -29.04 -5.12 1.76
C ILE A 67 -29.69 -5.70 3.02
N GLN A 68 -29.03 -6.68 3.62
CA GLN A 68 -29.44 -7.29 4.88
C GLN A 68 -28.39 -7.01 5.96
N ILE A 69 -28.82 -6.60 7.14
CA ILE A 69 -27.96 -6.41 8.31
C ILE A 69 -28.34 -7.47 9.33
N LYS A 70 -27.33 -8.21 9.80
CA LYS A 70 -27.44 -9.24 10.83
C LYS A 70 -26.53 -8.89 11.98
N ASN A 71 -27.04 -8.95 13.20
CA ASN A 71 -26.27 -8.94 14.44
C ASN A 71 -26.85 -10.01 15.37
N GLU A 72 -26.37 -10.09 16.61
CA GLU A 72 -26.83 -11.10 17.57
C GLU A 72 -28.33 -11.01 17.90
N ILE A 73 -28.95 -9.84 17.75
CA ILE A 73 -30.30 -9.53 18.24
C ILE A 73 -31.29 -9.39 17.07
N GLU A 74 -30.81 -8.94 15.92
CA GLU A 74 -31.63 -8.49 14.80
C GLU A 74 -31.09 -9.02 13.48
N ASN A 75 -32.03 -9.45 12.64
CA ASN A 75 -31.81 -9.72 11.24
C ASN A 75 -32.86 -8.95 10.45
N ARG A 76 -32.46 -7.86 9.80
CA ARG A 76 -33.36 -6.97 9.09
C ARG A 76 -32.89 -6.68 7.67
N GLN A 77 -33.85 -6.40 6.80
CA GLN A 77 -33.61 -5.90 5.46
C GLN A 77 -33.70 -4.37 5.46
N CYS A 78 -32.79 -3.72 4.73
CA CYS A 78 -32.76 -2.27 4.59
C CYS A 78 -33.79 -1.79 3.55
N ASN A 79 -34.40 -0.64 3.80
CA ASN A 79 -35.20 0.06 2.79
C ASN A 79 -34.28 0.84 1.80
N GLN A 80 -34.86 1.45 0.76
CA GLN A 80 -34.07 2.12 -0.29
C GLN A 80 -33.29 3.35 0.22
N GLU A 81 -33.83 4.10 1.17
CA GLU A 81 -33.16 5.27 1.77
C GLU A 81 -31.97 4.82 2.60
N GLU A 82 -32.15 3.79 3.43
CA GLU A 82 -31.09 3.16 4.22
C GLU A 82 -29.98 2.57 3.36
N ILE A 83 -30.32 1.94 2.23
CA ILE A 83 -29.34 1.43 1.28
C ILE A 83 -28.43 2.57 0.79
N ASN A 84 -29.01 3.69 0.37
CA ASN A 84 -28.23 4.82 -0.13
C ASN A 84 -27.33 5.41 0.96
N MET A 85 -27.86 5.59 2.18
CA MET A 85 -27.09 6.09 3.32
C MET A 85 -25.94 5.15 3.69
N LEU A 86 -26.19 3.84 3.71
CA LEU A 86 -25.16 2.87 4.04
C LEU A 86 -24.07 2.81 2.97
N LEU A 87 -24.41 2.83 1.68
CA LEU A 87 -23.41 2.88 0.61
C LEU A 87 -22.57 4.15 0.68
N GLN A 88 -23.18 5.29 1.03
CA GLN A 88 -22.44 6.53 1.28
C GLN A 88 -21.51 6.39 2.49
N GLU A 89 -22.00 5.92 3.64
CA GLU A 89 -21.18 5.69 4.84
C GLU A 89 -19.98 4.77 4.52
N LEU A 90 -20.23 3.66 3.82
CA LEU A 90 -19.21 2.68 3.46
C LEU A 90 -18.17 3.25 2.48
N SER A 91 -18.54 4.20 1.62
CA SER A 91 -17.62 4.82 0.66
C SER A 91 -16.50 5.65 1.31
N GLU A 92 -16.69 6.04 2.57
CA GLU A 92 -15.74 6.86 3.33
C GLU A 92 -14.68 6.02 4.06
N TYR A 93 -14.81 4.69 4.03
CA TYR A 93 -13.85 3.78 4.65
C TYR A 93 -12.60 3.62 3.77
N LYS A 94 -11.43 3.69 4.40
CA LYS A 94 -10.12 3.56 3.75
C LYS A 94 -9.46 2.25 4.10
N LEU A 95 -8.80 1.60 3.13
CA LEU A 95 -8.07 0.36 3.36
C LEU A 95 -6.93 0.61 4.37
N THR A 96 -6.80 -0.31 5.31
CA THR A 96 -5.70 -0.35 6.28
C THR A 96 -4.58 -1.26 5.79
N ASN A 97 -3.43 -1.20 6.44
CA ASN A 97 -2.34 -2.16 6.18
C ASN A 97 -2.59 -3.56 6.78
N LYS A 98 -3.72 -3.77 7.49
CA LYS A 98 -4.06 -5.06 8.09
C LYS A 98 -4.65 -5.99 7.01
N LYS A 99 -4.28 -7.27 7.06
CA LYS A 99 -4.80 -8.29 6.14
C LYS A 99 -6.01 -8.99 6.75
N SER A 100 -7.08 -9.15 5.97
CA SER A 100 -8.16 -10.11 6.29
C SER A 100 -7.79 -11.46 5.70
N VAL A 101 -7.52 -12.46 6.54
CA VAL A 101 -7.08 -13.81 6.12
C VAL A 101 -8.05 -14.91 6.53
N GLN A 102 -9.24 -14.51 6.99
CA GLN A 102 -10.22 -15.37 7.64
C GLN A 102 -11.62 -15.02 7.16
N ASP A 103 -12.54 -15.99 7.29
CA ASP A 103 -13.92 -15.86 6.81
C ASP A 103 -14.81 -14.95 7.68
N ILE A 104 -14.44 -14.78 8.95
CA ILE A 104 -15.14 -13.98 9.96
C ILE A 104 -14.12 -13.16 10.76
N PRO A 105 -14.45 -12.02 11.39
CA PRO A 105 -13.50 -11.25 12.20
C PRO A 105 -12.96 -11.99 13.44
N LEU A 106 -11.81 -11.58 13.98
CA LEU A 106 -11.24 -12.11 15.25
C LEU A 106 -11.92 -11.55 16.51
N THR A 107 -13.06 -10.89 16.38
CA THR A 107 -13.81 -10.30 17.50
C THR A 107 -15.17 -10.97 17.60
N ASP A 108 -15.66 -11.12 18.83
CA ASP A 108 -16.99 -11.69 19.07
C ASP A 108 -18.11 -10.68 18.75
N LYS A 109 -17.79 -9.37 18.78
CA LYS A 109 -18.77 -8.30 18.60
C LYS A 109 -18.67 -7.70 17.20
N PHE A 110 -19.45 -8.25 16.27
CA PHE A 110 -19.58 -7.71 14.92
C PHE A 110 -21.02 -7.79 14.41
N SER A 111 -21.31 -6.97 13.41
CA SER A 111 -22.52 -7.06 12.59
C SER A 111 -22.14 -7.49 11.18
N THR A 112 -22.90 -8.38 10.58
CA THR A 112 -22.74 -8.80 9.19
C THR A 112 -23.65 -7.96 8.30
N ILE A 113 -23.10 -7.42 7.22
CA ILE A 113 -23.81 -6.72 6.16
C ILE A 113 -23.71 -7.59 4.91
N ILE A 114 -24.85 -8.00 4.35
CA ILE A 114 -24.91 -8.77 3.12
C ILE A 114 -25.54 -7.89 2.05
N ILE A 115 -24.77 -7.56 1.02
CA ILE A 115 -25.23 -6.80 -0.14
C ILE A 115 -25.50 -7.79 -1.27
N THR A 116 -26.76 -7.96 -1.63
CA THR A 116 -27.17 -8.79 -2.76
C THR A 116 -27.28 -7.93 -4.01
N LEU A 117 -26.60 -8.33 -5.07
CA LEU A 117 -26.65 -7.66 -6.36
C LEU A 117 -27.77 -8.23 -7.24
N ARG A 118 -28.19 -7.46 -8.24
CA ARG A 118 -29.25 -7.86 -9.19
C ARG A 118 -28.86 -9.05 -10.07
N ASP A 119 -27.57 -9.32 -10.22
CA ASP A 119 -27.06 -10.52 -10.91
C ASP A 119 -27.02 -11.76 -10.01
N SER A 120 -27.63 -11.70 -8.81
CA SER A 120 -27.67 -12.75 -7.79
C SER A 120 -26.33 -13.04 -7.09
N SER A 121 -25.28 -12.27 -7.38
CA SER A 121 -24.06 -12.32 -6.57
C SER A 121 -24.27 -11.58 -5.24
N SER A 122 -23.42 -11.86 -4.24
CA SER A 122 -23.48 -11.19 -2.95
C SER A 122 -22.11 -10.84 -2.41
N ILE A 123 -22.05 -9.73 -1.67
CA ILE A 123 -20.86 -9.26 -0.97
C ILE A 123 -21.17 -9.31 0.52
N THR A 124 -20.33 -9.98 1.29
CA THR A 124 -20.44 -10.05 2.74
C THR A 124 -19.37 -9.17 3.37
N LEU A 125 -19.81 -8.27 4.25
CA LEU A 125 -18.95 -7.38 5.01
C LEU A 125 -19.22 -7.55 6.51
N TYR A 126 -18.20 -7.33 7.32
CA TYR A 126 -18.33 -7.34 8.77
C TYR A 126 -17.98 -5.98 9.35
N LYS A 127 -18.90 -5.42 10.14
CA LYS A 127 -18.73 -4.15 10.85
C LYS A 127 -18.43 -4.42 12.31
N TYR A 128 -17.33 -3.89 12.82
CA TYR A 128 -16.96 -4.01 14.23
C TYR A 128 -16.19 -2.78 14.71
N GLN A 129 -15.88 -2.74 16.00
CA GLN A 129 -15.02 -1.73 16.59
C GLN A 129 -13.71 -2.38 17.05
N ASP A 130 -12.59 -1.74 16.72
CA ASP A 130 -11.25 -2.18 17.09
C ASP A 130 -10.45 -0.95 17.55
N ASP A 131 -9.88 -1.00 18.76
CA ASP A 131 -9.16 0.11 19.39
C ASP A 131 -9.91 1.46 19.30
N GLY A 132 -11.23 1.45 19.53
CA GLY A 132 -12.07 2.65 19.48
C GLY A 132 -12.49 3.11 18.08
N HIS A 133 -11.94 2.52 17.01
CA HIS A 133 -12.22 2.91 15.63
C HIS A 133 -13.22 1.96 14.98
N LYS A 134 -14.08 2.50 14.10
CA LYS A 134 -15.03 1.69 13.32
C LYS A 134 -14.31 1.01 12.16
N MET A 135 -14.44 -0.31 12.09
CA MET A 135 -13.83 -1.17 11.08
C MET A 135 -14.89 -1.82 10.20
N ILE A 136 -14.54 -2.00 8.94
CA ILE A 136 -15.23 -2.85 7.97
C ILE A 136 -14.23 -3.88 7.46
N GLU A 137 -14.57 -5.15 7.51
CA GLU A 137 -13.75 -6.24 6.99
C GLU A 137 -14.50 -6.98 5.90
N ILE A 138 -13.82 -7.21 4.77
CA ILE A 138 -14.26 -8.13 3.73
C ILE A 138 -13.26 -9.30 3.69
N PRO A 139 -13.73 -10.55 3.88
CA PRO A 139 -12.88 -11.74 3.84
C PRO A 139 -11.97 -11.77 2.61
N TYR A 140 -10.67 -11.96 2.85
CA TYR A 140 -9.62 -12.06 1.84
C TYR A 140 -9.44 -10.84 0.92
N GLN A 141 -10.16 -9.75 1.16
CA GLN A 141 -10.00 -8.50 0.40
C GLN A 141 -9.30 -7.43 1.24
N GLY A 142 -9.67 -7.27 2.50
CA GLY A 142 -9.02 -6.29 3.38
C GLY A 142 -9.86 -5.81 4.54
N ILE A 143 -9.19 -5.03 5.40
CA ILE A 143 -9.78 -4.35 6.54
C ILE A 143 -9.71 -2.85 6.29
N TYR A 144 -10.84 -2.18 6.46
CA TYR A 144 -11.03 -0.77 6.18
C TYR A 144 -11.45 -0.04 7.45
N GLN A 145 -10.96 1.17 7.62
CA GLN A 145 -11.23 2.00 8.79
C GLN A 145 -12.01 3.25 8.38
N SER A 146 -12.98 3.65 9.20
CA SER A 146 -13.72 4.90 8.98
C SER A 146 -12.80 6.10 9.15
N GLY A 147 -12.88 7.06 8.22
CA GLY A 147 -12.17 8.33 8.31
C GLY A 147 -12.78 9.34 9.30
N ILE A 148 -13.95 9.03 9.89
CA ILE A 148 -14.69 9.92 10.78
C ILE A 148 -14.55 9.42 12.23
N GLN A 149 -14.01 10.27 13.09
CA GLN A 149 -13.93 10.08 14.56
C GLN A 149 -15.19 10.62 15.24
#